data_AF-A0A656JSX0-F1
#
_entry.id   AF-A0A656JSX0-F1
#
_cell.length_a   1.000
_cell.length_b   1.000
_cell.length_c   1.000
_cell.angle_alpha   90.00
_cell.angle_beta   90.00
_cell.angle_gamma   90.00
#
_symmetry.space_group_name_H-M   'P 1'
#
loop_
_entity.id
_entity.type
_entity.pdbx_description
1 polymer ?
#
loop_
_entity_poly.entity_id
_entity_poly.type
_entity_poly.pdbx_seq_one_letter_code
_entity_poly.pdbx_strand_id
1 'polypeptide(L)' 'YETRLTFQVWRTSGELLVRSAEAPLLSAPPATEGSHDLIENGHEWCGFLLADPQQGFLIWVGERDDVRQDLIQRIVSHTV' A
#
# COMPACT_ATOMS: atom_id res chain seq x y z
N TYR A 1 -15.82 -0.78 -10.37
CA TYR A 1 -14.44 -1.16 -10.03
C TYR A 1 -14.04 -0.27 -8.86
N GLU A 2 -13.96 -0.83 -7.65
CA GLU A 2 -13.45 -0.09 -6.50
C GLU A 2 -11.95 -0.33 -6.42
N THR A 3 -11.15 0.72 -6.59
CA THR A 3 -9.71 0.66 -6.33
C THR A 3 -9.54 0.41 -4.84
N ARG A 4 -9.06 -0.78 -4.45
CA ARG A 4 -8.83 -1.15 -3.06
C ARG A 4 -7.50 -0.55 -2.57
N LEU A 5 -7.46 0.77 -2.48
CA LEU A 5 -6.35 1.47 -1.83
C LEU A 5 -6.36 1.16 -0.33
N THR A 6 -5.19 0.82 0.18
CA THR A 6 -4.95 0.61 1.60
C THR A 6 -3.94 1.64 2.09
N PHE A 7 -3.93 1.93 3.39
CA PHE A 7 -3.03 2.95 3.94
C PHE A 7 -2.50 2.61 5.32
N GLN A 8 -1.36 3.23 5.65
CA GLN A 8 -0.72 3.25 6.96
C GLN A 8 -0.26 4.67 7.29
N VAL A 9 -0.43 5.09 8.54
CA VAL A 9 0.08 6.35 9.08
C VAL A 9 1.05 6.03 10.19
N TRP A 10 2.24 6.61 10.08
CA TRP A 10 3.34 6.42 11.01
C TRP A 10 3.77 7.76 11.58
N ARG A 11 4.32 7.75 12.79
CA ARG A 11 5.17 8.84 13.27
C ARG A 11 6.51 8.79 12.55
N THR A 12 7.17 9.93 12.37
CA THR A 12 8.55 9.99 11.86
C THR A 12 9.58 9.21 12.70
N SER A 13 9.25 8.87 13.95
CA SER A 13 10.04 7.97 14.79
C SER A 13 9.89 6.48 14.45
N GLY A 14 9.00 6.11 13.52
CA GLY A 14 8.72 4.72 13.13
C GLY A 14 7.58 4.05 13.89
N GLU A 15 6.84 4.77 14.74
CA GLU A 15 5.65 4.23 15.43
C GLU A 15 4.46 4.14 14.48
N LEU A 16 3.83 2.97 14.31
CA LEU A 16 2.60 2.81 13.54
C LEU A 16 1.41 3.34 14.35
N LEU A 17 0.72 4.34 13.81
CA LEU A 17 -0.43 4.99 14.46
C LEU A 17 -1.76 4.44 13.95
N VAL A 18 -1.88 4.30 12.62
CA VAL A 18 -3.12 3.85 11.96
C VAL A 18 -2.78 2.92 10.81
N ARG A 19 -3.57 1.86 10.63
CA ARG A 19 -3.48 0.93 9.50
C ARG A 19 -4.89 0.54 9.08
N SER A 20 -5.19 0.66 7.78
CA SER A 20 -6.42 0.07 7.23
C SER A 20 -6.37 -1.46 7.31
N ALA A 21 -7.50 -2.13 7.54
CA ALA A 21 -7.54 -3.58 7.81
C ALA A 21 -6.80 -4.44 6.75
N GLU A 22 -6.95 -4.07 5.49
CA GLU A 22 -6.39 -4.80 4.34
C GLU A 22 -4.93 -4.42 4.02
N ALA A 23 -4.36 -3.39 4.66
CA ALA A 23 -2.96 -3.00 4.42
C ALA A 23 -1.99 -4.07 4.96
N PRO A 24 -0.80 -4.24 4.34
CA PRO A 24 0.25 -5.09 4.88
C PRO A 24 0.66 -4.63 6.28
N LEU A 25 1.10 -5.55 7.14
CA LEU A 25 1.71 -5.20 8.42
C LEU A 25 3.21 -5.00 8.22
N LEU A 26 3.59 -3.81 7.76
CA LEU A 26 5.01 -3.49 7.58
C LEU A 26 5.69 -3.37 8.95
N SER A 27 6.97 -3.74 9.04
CA SER A 27 7.76 -3.57 10.25
C SER A 27 8.26 -2.13 10.46
N ALA A 28 8.40 -1.39 9.35
CA ALA A 28 8.75 0.02 9.29
C ALA A 28 8.23 0.63 7.98
N PRO A 29 7.99 1.95 7.89
CA PRO A 29 7.70 2.59 6.62
C PRO A 29 8.94 2.55 5.69
N PRO A 30 8.75 2.64 4.36
CA PRO A 30 9.87 2.82 3.43
C PRO A 30 10.75 4.01 3.81
N ALA A 31 12.05 3.94 3.48
CA ALA A 31 13.03 4.91 3.95
C ALA A 31 12.99 6.26 3.23
N THR A 32 12.43 6.32 2.01
CA THR A 32 12.36 7.52 1.19
C THR A 32 10.93 7.79 0.74
N GLU A 33 10.58 9.05 0.51
CA GLU A 33 9.32 9.39 -0.14
C GLU A 33 9.28 8.89 -1.60
N GLY A 34 8.08 8.77 -2.16
CA GLY A 34 7.86 8.31 -3.52
C GLY A 34 7.31 6.90 -3.63
N SER A 35 7.35 6.35 -4.84
CA SER A 35 6.86 5.00 -5.15
C SER A 35 7.80 3.91 -4.66
N HIS A 36 7.23 2.81 -4.16
CA HIS A 36 7.92 1.63 -3.66
C HIS A 36 7.18 0.36 -4.05
N ASP A 37 7.91 -0.62 -4.57
CA ASP A 37 7.43 -1.99 -4.66
C ASP A 37 7.95 -2.77 -3.45
N LEU A 38 7.06 -3.50 -2.77
CA LEU A 38 7.42 -4.31 -1.61
C LEU A 38 6.70 -5.65 -1.62
N ILE A 39 7.31 -6.64 -0.98
CA ILE A 39 6.73 -7.96 -0.77
C ILE A 39 6.49 -8.12 0.73
N GLU A 40 5.23 -8.37 1.12
CA GLU A 40 4.85 -8.60 2.51
C GLU A 40 3.86 -9.77 2.58
N ASN A 41 4.14 -10.74 3.46
CA ASN A 41 3.38 -11.99 3.59
C ASN A 41 3.12 -12.71 2.25
N GLY A 42 4.08 -12.66 1.33
CA GLY A 42 3.98 -13.31 0.01
C GLY A 42 3.08 -12.57 -1.00
N HIS A 43 2.57 -11.39 -0.66
CA HIS A 43 1.88 -10.52 -1.60
C HIS A 43 2.80 -9.39 -2.07
N GLU A 44 2.75 -9.08 -3.36
CA GLU A 44 3.37 -7.90 -3.94
C GLU A 44 2.47 -6.69 -3.76
N TRP A 45 3.07 -5.57 -3.38
CA TRP A 45 2.41 -4.30 -3.15
C TRP A 45 3.14 -3.21 -3.91
N CYS A 46 2.37 -2.37 -4.60
CA CYS A 46 2.86 -1.12 -5.17
C CYS A 46 2.33 0.01 -4.29
N GLY A 47 3.22 0.75 -3.65
CA GLY A 47 2.87 1.78 -2.68
C GLY A 47 3.57 3.10 -2.96
N PHE A 48 3.10 4.15 -2.30
CA PHE A 48 3.65 5.49 -2.34
C PHE A 48 3.76 6.02 -0.92
N LEU A 49 4.92 6.58 -0.57
CA LEU A 49 5.15 7.21 0.72
C LEU A 49 5.19 8.74 0.58
N LEU A 50 4.43 9.42 1.42
CA LEU A 50 4.44 10.87 1.60
C LEU A 50 4.82 11.20 3.04
N ALA A 51 5.72 12.16 3.23
CA ALA A 51 5.97 12.75 4.53
C ALA A 51 5.10 14.00 4.73
N ASP A 52 4.61 14.18 5.96
CA ASP A 52 4.13 15.48 6.45
C ASP A 52 5.06 15.93 7.58
N PRO A 53 6.13 16.69 7.27
CA PRO A 53 7.10 17.15 8.25
C PRO A 53 6.51 18.13 9.27
N GLN A 54 5.43 18.85 8.92
CA GLN A 54 4.80 19.80 9.83
C GLN A 54 4.07 19.08 10.96
N GLN A 55 3.44 17.95 10.65
CA GLN A 55 2.71 17.14 11.61
C GLN A 55 3.54 15.99 12.19
N GLY A 56 4.72 15.71 11.61
CA GLY A 56 5.60 14.63 12.05
C GLY A 56 5.10 13.25 11.65
N PHE A 57 4.44 13.15 10.49
CA PHE A 57 3.86 11.91 9.98
C PHE A 57 4.55 11.41 8.71
N LEU A 58 4.45 10.10 8.51
CA LEU A 58 4.71 9.41 7.26
C LEU A 58 3.44 8.64 6.87
N ILE A 59 2.96 8.86 5.66
CA ILE A 59 1.72 8.27 5.14
C ILE A 59 2.10 7.37 3.98
N TRP A 60 1.90 6.07 4.16
CA TRP A 60 2.05 5.08 3.10
C TRP A 60 0.67 4.71 2.57
N VAL A 61 0.54 4.68 1.25
CA VAL A 61 -0.67 4.24 0.54
C VAL A 61 -0.25 3.16 -0.45
N GLY A 62 -1.03 2.09 -0.59
CA GLY A 62 -0.66 1.02 -1.53
C GLY A 62 -1.80 0.13 -1.96
N GLU A 63 -1.56 -0.53 -3.09
CA GLU A 63 -2.43 -1.51 -3.73
C GLU A 63 -1.68 -2.86 -3.83
N ARG A 64 -2.42 -3.96 -3.70
CA ARG A 64 -1.90 -5.32 -3.84
C ARG A 64 -1.93 -5.74 -5.31
N ASP A 65 -0.84 -6.30 -5.83
CA ASP A 65 -0.68 -6.58 -7.26
C ASP A 65 -1.61 -7.70 -7.78
N ASP A 66 -1.93 -8.68 -6.93
CA ASP A 66 -2.84 -9.79 -7.25
C ASP A 66 -4.28 -9.35 -7.57
N VAL A 67 -4.75 -8.25 -6.97
CA VAL A 67 -6.06 -7.65 -7.27
C VAL A 67 -6.13 -7.19 -8.73
N ARG A 68 -5.00 -6.75 -9.29
CA ARG A 68 -4.90 -6.34 -10.70
C ARG A 68 -4.98 -7.55 -11.63
N GLN A 69 -4.27 -8.63 -11.31
CA GLN A 69 -4.29 -9.87 -12.10
C GLN A 69 -5.69 -10.50 -12.14
N ASP A 70 -6.38 -10.54 -11.00
CA ASP A 70 -7.73 -11.09 -10.89
C ASP A 70 -8.74 -10.29 -11.73
N LEU A 71 -8.60 -8.96 -11.76
CA LEU A 71 -9.39 -8.10 -12.64
C LEU A 71 -9.13 -8.40 -14.13
N ILE A 72 -7.87 -8.50 -14.53
CA ILE A 72 -7.49 -8.78 -15.93
C ILE A 72 -8.13 -10.10 -16.37
N GLN A 73 -8.05 -11.14 -15.54
CA GLN A 73 -8.68 -12.43 -15.82
C GLN A 73 -10.20 -12.29 -16.00
N ARG A 74 -10.89 -11.58 -15.10
CA ARG A 74 -12.34 -11.38 -15.18
C ARG A 74 -12.79 -10.63 -16.45
N ILE A 75 -12.02 -9.65 -16.91
CA ILE A 75 -12.30 -8.92 -18.16
C ILE A 75 -12.18 -9.87 -19.36
N VAL A 76 -11.10 -10.65 -19.43
CA VAL A 76 -10.87 -11.62 -20.51
C VAL A 76 -11.98 -12.68 -20.54
N SER A 77 -12.37 -13.24 -19.39
CA SER A 77 -13.40 -14.28 -19.31
C SER A 77 -14.80 -13.83 -19.72
N HIS A 78 -15.10 -12.53 -19.69
CA HIS A 78 -16.42 -11.98 -20.11
C HIS A 78 -16.41 -11.42 -21.54
N THR A 79 -15.29 -11.55 -22.27
CA THR A 79 -15.17 -11.08 -23.66
C THR A 79 -15.19 -12.24 -24.67
N VAL A 80 -15.45 -13.48 -24.21
CA VAL A 80 -15.60 -14.69 -25.04
C VAL A 80 -17.02 -15.24 -25.00
#